data_AF-A0A239GT87-F1
#
_entry.id   AF-A0A239GT87-F1
#
_cell.length_a   1.000
_cell.length_b   1.000
_cell.length_c   1.000
_cell.angle_alpha   90.00
_cell.angle_beta   90.00
_cell.angle_gamma   90.00
#
_symmetry.space_group_name_H-M   'P 1'
#
loop_
_entity.id
_entity.type
_entity.pdbx_description
1 polymer ?
#
loop_
_entity_poly.entity_id
_entity_poly.type
_entity_poly.pdbx_seq_one_letter_code
_entity_poly.pdbx_strand_id
1 'polypeptide(L)'
;MNFERLSAENAKIFTARFGQFEDGVITGIRLHVPRGSAAGRTVSFDIQAVDMATDNAWRLVHITIGGVHDYRFVCSEQQSHFVLSDGLKLDCTPERCVLDLDPGPDEWSPEQVHSQHEYSEQYAIGLWCDYAVSDGPFI
;
A
#
# COMPACT_ATOMS: atom_id res chain seq x y z
N MET A 1 12.21 11.96 6.83
CA MET A 1 11.80 10.54 6.72
C MET A 1 12.86 9.82 5.92
N ASN A 2 13.39 8.73 6.44
CA ASN A 2 14.27 7.85 5.67
C ASN A 2 13.38 6.88 4.90
N PHE A 3 13.58 6.83 3.59
CA PHE A 3 12.85 5.94 2.71
C PHE A 3 13.65 4.66 2.49
N GLU A 4 12.96 3.54 2.55
CA GLU A 4 13.51 2.22 2.30
C GLU A 4 12.79 1.59 1.10
N ARG A 5 13.57 1.03 0.17
CA ARG A 5 13.06 0.33 -1.01
C ARG A 5 12.52 -1.03 -0.62
N LEU A 6 11.27 -1.29 -0.98
CA LEU A 6 10.67 -2.62 -0.89
C LEU A 6 11.17 -3.50 -2.04
N SER A 7 11.48 -4.75 -1.70
CA SER A 7 11.91 -5.83 -2.57
C SER A 7 11.15 -7.10 -2.20
N ALA A 8 11.26 -8.13 -3.03
CA ALA A 8 10.63 -9.43 -2.75
C ALA A 8 11.08 -10.04 -1.40
N GLU A 9 12.31 -9.71 -0.96
CA GLU A 9 12.89 -10.24 0.27
C GLU A 9 12.38 -9.52 1.52
N ASN A 10 12.26 -8.19 1.47
CA ASN A 10 11.88 -7.40 2.65
C ASN A 10 10.39 -7.05 2.72
N ALA A 11 9.61 -7.21 1.64
CA ALA A 11 8.18 -6.92 1.63
C ALA A 11 7.43 -7.71 2.71
N LYS A 12 7.73 -9.00 2.86
CA LYS A 12 7.13 -9.85 3.90
C LYS A 12 7.52 -9.44 5.32
N ILE A 13 8.75 -8.96 5.51
CA ILE A 13 9.23 -8.47 6.80
C ILE A 13 8.52 -7.15 7.14
N PHE A 14 8.36 -6.28 6.15
CA PHE A 14 7.65 -5.03 6.26
C PHE A 14 6.18 -5.23 6.64
N THR A 15 5.42 -6.07 5.91
CA THR A 15 4.01 -6.30 6.26
C THR A 15 3.88 -7.01 7.60
N ALA A 16 4.74 -7.98 7.89
CA ALA A 16 4.77 -8.65 9.19
C ALA A 16 5.09 -7.72 10.35
N ARG A 17 5.88 -6.65 10.18
CA ARG A 17 6.14 -5.66 11.23
C ARG A 17 4.87 -4.92 11.67
N PHE A 18 3.95 -4.71 10.74
CA PHE A 18 2.73 -3.93 10.96
C PHE A 18 1.47 -4.82 11.07
N GLY A 19 1.63 -6.10 11.42
CA GLY A 19 0.49 -7.01 11.61
C GLY A 19 -0.30 -7.20 10.33
N GLN A 20 0.37 -7.28 9.18
CA GLN A 20 -0.25 -7.24 7.84
C GLN A 20 -1.10 -6.00 7.56
N PHE A 21 -1.02 -4.98 8.42
CA PHE A 21 -1.91 -3.83 8.42
C PHE A 21 -3.37 -4.18 8.69
N GLU A 22 -3.63 -5.31 9.38
CA GLU A 22 -4.94 -5.57 9.97
C GLU A 22 -5.34 -4.37 10.86
N ASP A 23 -6.56 -3.85 10.65
CA ASP A 23 -7.08 -2.63 11.27
C ASP A 23 -6.29 -1.34 10.96
N GLY A 24 -5.43 -1.36 9.93
CA GLY A 24 -4.70 -0.18 9.47
C GLY A 24 -5.65 0.89 8.90
N VAL A 25 -5.35 2.17 9.14
CA VAL A 25 -6.21 3.29 8.74
C VAL A 25 -5.55 4.12 7.65
N ILE A 26 -6.10 4.14 6.43
CA ILE A 26 -5.60 5.06 5.39
C ILE A 26 -6.08 6.47 5.73
N THR A 27 -5.13 7.38 5.88
CA THR A 27 -5.37 8.78 6.27
C THR A 27 -5.01 9.77 5.17
N GLY A 28 -4.39 9.30 4.09
CA GLY A 28 -4.07 10.14 2.94
C GLY A 28 -3.69 9.31 1.72
N ILE A 29 -4.16 9.77 0.56
CA ILE A 29 -3.73 9.26 -0.75
C ILE A 29 -3.31 10.47 -1.58
N ARG A 30 -2.12 10.43 -2.16
CA ARG A 30 -1.60 11.49 -3.03
C ARG A 30 -1.22 10.89 -4.38
N LEU A 31 -1.93 11.29 -5.43
CA LEU A 31 -1.64 10.91 -6.80
C LEU A 31 -0.92 12.06 -7.52
N HIS A 32 0.28 11.80 -8.04
CA HIS A 32 1.03 12.72 -8.87
C HIS A 32 1.22 12.15 -10.27
N VAL A 33 0.49 12.71 -11.25
CA VAL A 33 0.49 12.26 -12.64
C VAL A 33 0.92 13.43 -13.53
N PRO A 34 2.22 13.72 -13.65
CA PRO A 34 2.70 14.77 -14.53
C PRO A 34 2.37 14.46 -15.99
N ARG A 35 2.16 15.50 -16.79
CA ARG A 35 2.03 15.36 -18.25
C ARG A 35 3.38 14.91 -18.81
N GLY A 36 3.41 13.79 -19.54
CA GLY A 36 4.63 13.26 -20.16
C GLY A 36 4.98 11.86 -19.70
N SER A 37 6.25 11.64 -19.35
CA SER A 37 6.80 10.31 -19.04
C SER A 37 6.08 9.64 -17.87
N ALA A 38 5.74 8.36 -18.05
CA ALA A 38 5.18 7.53 -16.98
C ALA A 38 6.16 7.32 -15.81
N ALA A 39 7.47 7.46 -16.06
CA ALA A 39 8.49 7.31 -15.02
C ALA A 39 8.36 8.34 -13.88
N GLY A 40 7.77 9.51 -14.15
CA GLY A 40 7.54 10.55 -13.15
C GLY A 40 6.23 10.42 -12.37
N ARG A 41 5.41 9.39 -12.66
CA ARG A 41 4.12 9.18 -12.00
C ARG A 41 4.32 8.46 -10.67
N THR A 42 3.69 8.97 -9.62
CA THR A 42 3.74 8.37 -8.28
C THR A 42 2.37 8.36 -7.63
N VAL A 43 2.14 7.38 -6.76
CA VAL A 43 1.06 7.36 -5.80
C VAL A 43 1.66 7.16 -4.42
N SER A 44 1.24 7.97 -3.44
CA SER A 44 1.64 7.79 -2.06
C SER A 44 0.43 7.54 -1.15
N PHE A 45 0.59 6.68 -0.16
CA PHE A 45 -0.39 6.29 0.83
C PHE A 45 0.14 6.57 2.23
N ASP A 46 -0.67 7.25 3.03
CA ASP A 46 -0.41 7.49 4.44
C ASP A 46 -1.31 6.53 5.24
N ILE A 47 -0.71 5.54 5.89
CA ILE A 47 -1.43 4.51 6.65
C ILE A 47 -0.99 4.57 8.10
N GLN A 48 -1.95 4.74 9.01
CA GLN A 48 -1.69 4.55 10.43
C GLN A 48 -1.80 3.07 10.76
N ALA A 49 -0.78 2.51 11.40
CA ALA A 49 -0.74 1.11 11.76
C ALA A 49 0.05 0.89 13.06
N VAL A 50 -0.23 -0.24 13.70
CA VAL A 50 0.47 -0.70 14.90
C VAL A 50 1.82 -1.28 14.50
N ASP A 51 2.90 -0.73 15.04
CA ASP A 51 4.27 -1.23 14.84
C ASP A 51 4.64 -2.25 15.92
N MET A 52 4.60 -3.53 15.55
CA MET A 52 4.90 -4.64 16.47
C MET A 52 6.38 -4.72 16.84
N ALA A 53 7.26 -4.03 16.11
CA ALA A 53 8.67 -3.91 16.49
C ALA A 53 8.89 -2.87 17.61
N THR A 54 7.89 -2.05 17.95
CA THR A 54 8.01 -0.99 18.95
C THR A 54 6.87 -1.02 19.97
N ASP A 55 6.72 -2.13 20.70
CA ASP A 55 5.73 -2.28 21.79
C ASP A 55 4.29 -1.91 21.35
N ASN A 56 3.94 -2.27 20.11
CA ASN A 56 2.63 -2.00 19.51
C ASN A 56 2.27 -0.50 19.47
N ALA A 57 3.26 0.39 19.34
CA ALA A 57 3.02 1.81 19.16
C ALA A 57 2.38 2.10 17.79
N TRP A 58 1.43 3.04 17.75
CA TRP A 58 0.87 3.56 16.51
C TRP A 58 1.89 4.43 15.77
N ARG A 59 2.09 4.14 14.48
CA ARG A 59 3.00 4.86 13.59
C ARG A 59 2.27 5.28 12.32
N LEU A 60 2.78 6.33 11.68
CA LEU A 60 2.41 6.66 10.31
C LEU A 60 3.41 6.00 9.36
N VAL A 61 2.88 5.11 8.51
CA VAL A 61 3.60 4.44 7.44
C VAL A 61 3.25 5.14 6.13
N HIS A 62 4.25 5.74 5.51
CA HIS A 62 4.14 6.40 4.23
C HIS A 62 4.68 5.46 3.14
N ILE A 63 3.81 4.95 2.28
CA ILE A 63 4.15 4.07 1.16
C ILE A 63 4.11 4.89 -0.12
N THR A 64 5.11 4.79 -0.99
CA THR A 64 5.12 5.44 -2.31
C THR A 64 5.40 4.43 -3.41
N ILE A 65 4.46 4.30 -4.34
CA ILE A 65 4.64 3.58 -5.60
C ILE A 65 5.06 4.58 -6.69
N GLY A 66 6.09 4.25 -7.47
CA GLY A 66 6.52 5.09 -8.58
C GLY A 66 6.67 4.35 -9.90
N GLY A 67 6.71 5.11 -10.99
CA GLY A 67 6.52 4.55 -12.33
C GLY A 67 5.10 4.00 -12.52
N VAL A 68 4.11 4.65 -11.88
CA VAL A 68 2.73 4.16 -11.83
C VAL A 68 2.13 4.13 -13.22
N HIS A 69 1.62 2.96 -13.61
CA HIS A 69 0.98 2.74 -14.91
C HIS A 69 -0.46 2.24 -14.80
N ASP A 70 -0.88 1.76 -13.62
CA ASP A 70 -2.26 1.42 -13.33
C ASP A 70 -2.59 1.73 -11.86
N TYR A 71 -3.81 2.18 -11.59
CA TYR A 71 -4.30 2.47 -10.25
C TYR A 71 -5.83 2.57 -10.24
N ARG A 72 -6.45 2.25 -9.10
CA ARG A 72 -7.87 2.46 -8.87
C ARG A 72 -8.11 2.82 -7.40
N PHE A 73 -8.93 3.84 -7.17
CA PHE A 73 -9.34 4.28 -5.82
C PHE A 73 -10.82 4.63 -5.86
N VAL A 74 -11.67 3.69 -5.49
CA VAL A 74 -13.11 3.93 -5.40
C VAL A 74 -13.48 4.36 -3.99
N CYS A 75 -13.96 5.60 -3.86
CA CYS A 75 -14.56 6.10 -2.63
C CYS A 75 -16.08 6.01 -2.77
N SER A 76 -16.69 5.06 -2.07
CA SER A 76 -18.14 4.87 -2.07
C SER A 76 -18.63 4.46 -0.69
N GLU A 77 -19.93 4.54 -0.43
CA GLU A 77 -20.50 4.07 0.85
C GLU A 77 -20.24 2.58 1.11
N GLN A 78 -19.99 1.80 0.05
CA GLN A 78 -19.72 0.36 0.13
C GLN A 78 -18.22 0.04 0.28
N GLN A 79 -17.34 1.03 0.07
CA GLN A 79 -15.89 0.85 0.09
C GLN A 79 -15.22 1.96 0.90
N SER A 80 -14.78 1.57 2.09
CA SER A 80 -14.13 2.47 3.03
C SER A 80 -12.62 2.46 2.80
N HIS A 81 -12.04 3.64 2.61
CA HIS A 81 -10.59 3.83 2.72
C HIS A 81 -10.13 3.89 4.18
N PHE A 82 -11.05 3.95 5.15
CA PHE A 82 -10.66 4.25 6.54
C PHE A 82 -10.07 3.07 7.28
N VAL A 83 -10.36 1.82 6.90
CA VAL A 83 -9.89 0.64 7.64
C VAL A 83 -9.59 -0.51 6.69
N LEU A 84 -8.45 -1.14 6.88
CA LEU A 84 -7.99 -2.33 6.16
C LEU A 84 -8.35 -3.59 6.95
N SER A 85 -9.57 -4.10 6.77
CA SER A 85 -10.08 -5.24 7.55
C SER A 85 -9.28 -6.53 7.37
N ASP A 86 -8.76 -6.78 6.16
CA ASP A 86 -7.96 -7.99 5.83
C ASP A 86 -6.47 -7.65 5.61
N GLY A 87 -6.05 -6.48 6.08
CA GLY A 87 -4.71 -5.96 5.85
C GLY A 87 -4.46 -5.46 4.42
N LEU A 88 -3.19 -5.20 4.10
CA LEU A 88 -2.74 -4.84 2.76
C LEU A 88 -1.99 -6.00 2.12
N LYS A 89 -2.17 -6.17 0.80
CA LYS A 89 -1.36 -7.10 0.00
C LYS A 89 -0.32 -6.35 -0.82
N LEU A 90 0.88 -6.92 -0.85
CA LEU A 90 2.04 -6.30 -1.47
C LEU A 90 2.89 -7.35 -2.19
N ASP A 91 3.10 -7.15 -3.49
CA ASP A 91 4.07 -7.89 -4.30
C ASP A 91 5.04 -6.90 -4.93
N CYS A 92 6.31 -6.92 -4.54
CA CYS A 92 7.34 -6.11 -5.20
C CYS A 92 8.45 -7.01 -5.76
N THR A 93 8.63 -7.00 -7.07
CA THR A 93 9.72 -7.65 -7.82
C THR A 93 10.67 -6.57 -8.39
N PRO A 94 11.80 -6.95 -9.03
CA PRO A 94 12.64 -5.98 -9.74
C PRO A 94 11.94 -5.23 -10.88
N GLU A 95 10.86 -5.79 -11.44
CA GLU A 95 10.15 -5.27 -12.62
C GLU A 95 8.82 -4.58 -12.28
N ARG A 96 8.19 -4.92 -11.15
CA ARG A 96 6.89 -4.38 -10.76
C ARG A 96 6.75 -4.23 -9.26
N CYS A 97 5.88 -3.32 -8.82
CA CYS A 97 5.27 -3.46 -7.51
C CYS A 97 3.75 -3.26 -7.60
N VAL A 98 3.01 -4.12 -6.91
CA VAL A 98 1.57 -4.14 -6.77
C VAL A 98 1.25 -3.92 -5.30
N LEU A 99 0.50 -2.85 -5.02
CA LEU A 99 -0.11 -2.61 -3.72
C LEU A 99 -1.62 -2.72 -3.88
N ASP A 100 -2.23 -3.65 -3.15
CA ASP A 100 -3.66 -3.86 -3.11
C ASP A 100 -4.15 -3.60 -1.68
N LEU A 101 -5.11 -2.67 -1.58
CA LEU A 101 -5.67 -2.17 -0.34
C LEU A 101 -7.09 -2.69 -0.12
N ASP A 102 -7.61 -3.52 -1.03
CA ASP A 102 -8.92 -4.10 -0.86
C ASP A 102 -8.90 -5.32 0.10
N PRO A 103 -9.94 -5.45 0.93
CA PRO A 103 -10.21 -6.70 1.61
C PRO A 103 -10.50 -7.77 0.55
N GLY A 104 -10.01 -8.98 0.77
CA GLY A 104 -10.05 -10.05 -0.23
C GLY A 104 -9.48 -11.33 0.32
N PRO A 105 -9.66 -12.46 -0.37
CA PRO A 105 -9.47 -13.81 0.18
C PRO A 105 -8.08 -14.02 0.78
N ASP A 106 -8.00 -14.94 1.75
CA ASP A 106 -6.76 -15.35 2.42
C ASP A 106 -5.66 -15.75 1.41
N GLU A 107 -6.04 -16.31 0.26
CA GLU A 107 -5.14 -16.60 -0.86
C GLU A 107 -5.15 -15.46 -1.89
N TRP A 108 -4.10 -14.64 -1.88
CA TRP A 108 -3.90 -13.52 -2.82
C TRP A 108 -2.65 -13.69 -3.69
N SER A 109 -2.75 -13.18 -4.92
CA SER A 109 -1.71 -13.10 -5.95
C SER A 109 -1.86 -11.77 -6.71
N PRO A 110 -0.76 -11.18 -7.19
CA PRO A 110 -0.80 -9.91 -7.92
C PRO A 110 -1.62 -9.96 -9.20
N GLU A 111 -1.79 -11.14 -9.82
CA GLU A 111 -2.63 -11.32 -11.00
C GLU A 111 -4.13 -11.23 -10.69
N GLN A 112 -4.56 -11.44 -9.43
CA GLN A 112 -5.97 -11.35 -9.04
C GLN A 112 -6.54 -9.93 -9.12
N VAL A 113 -5.70 -8.89 -9.05
CA VAL A 113 -6.11 -7.47 -9.11
C VAL A 113 -6.98 -7.16 -10.34
N HIS A 114 -6.74 -7.84 -11.46
CA HIS A 114 -7.51 -7.67 -12.70
C HIS A 114 -8.52 -8.78 -12.97
N SER A 115 -8.68 -9.74 -12.06
CA SER A 115 -9.57 -10.87 -12.26
C SER A 115 -11.04 -10.45 -12.23
N GLN A 116 -11.89 -11.11 -13.03
CA GLN A 116 -13.32 -10.76 -13.11
C GLN A 116 -14.12 -11.08 -11.84
N HIS A 117 -13.58 -11.90 -10.94
CA HIS A 117 -14.29 -12.40 -9.76
C HIS A 117 -13.77 -11.80 -8.44
N GLU A 118 -12.60 -11.15 -8.47
CA GLU A 118 -11.96 -10.46 -7.34
C GLU A 118 -11.36 -9.15 -7.84
N TYR A 119 -12.17 -8.38 -8.56
CA TYR A 119 -11.71 -7.12 -9.10
C TYR A 119 -11.41 -6.17 -7.92
N SER A 120 -10.13 -5.94 -7.63
CA SER A 120 -9.73 -4.99 -6.60
C SER A 120 -10.08 -3.57 -7.06
N GLU A 121 -10.72 -2.83 -6.18
CA GLU A 121 -11.23 -1.48 -6.38
C GLU A 121 -10.32 -0.42 -5.74
N GLN A 122 -9.30 -0.87 -4.99
CA GLN A 122 -8.33 -0.02 -4.31
C GLN A 122 -6.92 -0.58 -4.49
N TYR A 123 -6.22 -0.14 -5.53
CA TYR A 123 -4.87 -0.62 -5.82
C TYR A 123 -3.99 0.42 -6.53
N ALA A 124 -2.68 0.16 -6.52
CA ALA A 124 -1.70 0.85 -7.35
C ALA A 124 -0.66 -0.14 -7.88
N ILE A 125 -0.33 -0.01 -9.18
CA ILE A 125 0.69 -0.80 -9.85
C ILE A 125 1.74 0.13 -10.46
N GLY A 126 3.00 -0.11 -10.13
CA GLY A 126 4.15 0.65 -10.61
C GLY A 126 5.39 -0.20 -10.80
N LEU A 127 6.54 0.46 -10.90
CA LEU A 127 7.84 -0.17 -11.12
C LEU A 127 8.62 -0.37 -9.82
N TRP A 128 8.30 0.41 -8.79
CA TRP A 128 8.97 0.34 -7.50
C TRP A 128 8.07 0.82 -6.38
N CYS A 129 8.42 0.42 -5.15
CA CYS A 129 7.76 0.85 -3.94
C CYS A 129 8.79 1.23 -2.88
N ASP A 130 8.64 2.41 -2.30
CA ASP A 130 9.41 2.86 -1.15
C ASP A 130 8.47 3.01 0.05
N TYR A 131 8.96 2.80 1.27
CA TYR A 131 8.23 3.12 2.48
C TYR A 131 9.07 3.96 3.43
N ALA A 132 8.40 4.75 4.28
CA ALA A 132 8.99 5.44 5.40
C ALA A 132 8.08 5.34 6.61
N VAL A 133 8.67 5.27 7.80
CA VAL A 133 7.95 5.23 9.08
C VAL A 133 8.25 6.51 9.83
N SER A 134 7.22 7.09 10.45
CA SER A 134 7.37 8.28 11.29
C SER A 134 6.73 8.08 12.65
N ASP A 135 7.31 8.75 13.64
CA ASP A 135 6.86 8.72 15.03
C ASP A 135 5.68 9.65 15.25
N GLY A 136 4.67 9.18 15.98
CA GLY A 136 3.46 9.95 16.31
C GLY A 136 3.67 11.02 17.39
N PRO A 137 2.58 11.68 17.81
CA PRO A 137 1.18 11.29 17.57
C PRO A 137 0.66 11.75 16.20
N PHE A 138 -0.07 10.87 15.53
CA PHE A 138 -0.87 11.19 14.35
C PHE A 138 -2.33 10.91 14.70
N ILE A 139 -2.95 11.82 15.46
CA ILE A 139 -4.39 11.83 15.74
C ILE A 139 -4.86 13.25 15.56
#